data_AF-A0AAQ0H1Z9-F1
#
_entry.id   AF-A0AAQ0H1Z9-F1
#
_cell.length_a   1.000
_cell.length_b   1.000
_cell.length_c   1.000
_cell.angle_alpha   90.00
_cell.angle_beta   90.00
_cell.angle_gamma   90.00
#
_symmetry.space_group_name_H-M   'P 1'
#
loop_
_entity.id
_entity.type
_entity.pdbx_description
1 polymer ?
#
loop_
_entity_poly.entity_id
_entity_poly.type
_entity_poly.pdbx_seq_one_letter_code
_entity_poly.pdbx_strand_id
1 'polypeptide(L)' 'MKRYEYVTINGSGNEAKHVAVFNETINRYAAKGWTVAQMVRPSVIGPLGVLFEREEV' A
#
# COMPACT_ATOMS: atom_id res chain seq x y z
N MET A 1 -12.96 5.38 -16.24
CA MET A 1 -13.21 6.08 -14.94
C MET A 1 -12.15 5.64 -13.95
N LYS A 2 -11.69 6.48 -13.01
CA LYS A 2 -10.70 6.05 -12.01
C LYS A 2 -11.34 5.21 -10.92
N ARG A 3 -10.73 4.06 -10.60
CA ARG A 3 -11.09 3.22 -9.46
C ARG A 3 -10.04 3.37 -8.36
N TYR A 4 -10.51 3.43 -7.12
CA TYR A 4 -9.66 3.59 -5.93
C TYR A 4 -9.83 2.41 -4.98
N GLU A 5 -8.74 2.00 -4.34
CA GLU A 5 -8.74 0.95 -3.32
C GLU A 5 -7.78 1.30 -2.17
N TYR A 6 -8.29 1.32 -0.94
CA TYR A 6 -7.49 1.62 0.23
C TYR A 6 -7.07 0.33 0.95
N VAL A 7 -5.77 0.19 1.22
CA VAL A 7 -5.17 -0.99 1.85
C VAL A 7 -4.42 -0.58 3.11
N THR A 8 -4.66 -1.33 4.18
CA THR A 8 -3.92 -1.20 5.43
C THR A 8 -2.83 -2.26 5.50
N ILE A 9 -1.57 -1.84 5.56
CA ILE A 9 -0.40 -2.72 5.63
C ILE A 9 0.00 -2.88 7.10
N ASN A 10 -0.48 -3.98 7.69
CA ASN A 10 -0.13 -4.41 9.04
C ASN A 10 1.14 -5.28 8.99
N GLY A 11 2.32 -4.66 9.02
CA GLY A 11 3.53 -5.37 9.40
C GLY A 11 3.52 -5.59 10.92
N SER A 12 3.87 -6.77 11.39
CA SER A 12 4.20 -6.99 12.81
C SER A 12 5.69 -7.32 12.93
N GLY A 13 6.42 -6.56 13.78
CA GLY A 13 7.84 -6.78 14.07
C GLY A 13 8.74 -5.56 13.82
N ASN A 14 10.02 -5.81 13.53
CA ASN A 14 11.03 -4.77 13.29
C ASN A 14 10.81 -4.06 11.93
N GLU A 15 11.31 -2.83 11.77
CA GLU A 15 11.12 -1.96 10.61
C GLU A 15 11.41 -2.65 9.27
N ALA A 16 12.44 -3.50 9.19
CA ALA A 16 12.76 -4.26 7.98
C ALA A 16 11.61 -5.17 7.50
N LYS A 17 10.85 -5.77 8.43
CA LYS A 17 9.67 -6.59 8.08
C LYS A 17 8.54 -5.73 7.52
N HIS A 18 8.35 -4.52 8.05
CA HIS A 18 7.37 -3.58 7.52
C HIS A 18 7.70 -3.17 6.09
N VAL A 19 8.98 -2.88 5.80
CA VAL A 19 9.44 -2.54 4.44
C VAL A 19 9.22 -3.71 3.48
N ALA A 20 9.48 -4.94 3.92
CA ALA A 20 9.25 -6.13 3.08
C ALA A 20 7.77 -6.33 2.73
N VAL A 21 6.86 -6.28 3.72
CA VAL A 21 5.41 -6.41 3.49
C VAL A 21 4.88 -5.25 2.65
N PHE A 22 5.41 -4.04 2.84
CA PHE A 22 5.10 -2.89 2.01
C PHE A 22 5.47 -3.14 0.54
N ASN A 23 6.72 -3.50 0.26
CA ASN A 23 7.20 -3.75 -1.09
C ASN A 23 6.42 -4.88 -1.78
N GLU A 24 6.11 -5.96 -1.04
CA GLU A 24 5.28 -7.05 -1.56
C GLU A 24 3.88 -6.55 -1.96
N THR A 25 3.25 -5.73 -1.12
CA THR A 25 1.92 -5.18 -1.38
C THR A 25 1.94 -4.27 -2.61
N ILE A 26 2.90 -3.34 -2.71
CA ILE A 26 3.02 -2.46 -3.88
C ILE A 26 3.21 -3.28 -5.16
N ASN A 27 4.11 -4.26 -5.16
CA ASN A 27 4.37 -5.09 -6.34
C ASN A 27 3.14 -5.89 -6.78
N ARG A 28 2.34 -6.41 -5.83
CA ARG A 28 1.11 -7.15 -6.12
C ARG A 28 0.05 -6.27 -6.79
N TYR A 29 -0.08 -5.01 -6.37
CA TYR A 29 -1.01 -4.05 -6.96
C TYR A 29 -0.51 -3.54 -8.32
N ALA A 30 0.80 -3.26 -8.44
CA ALA A 30 1.43 -2.87 -9.70
C ALA A 30 1.25 -3.94 -10.79
N ALA A 31 1.39 -5.23 -10.45
CA ALA A 31 1.14 -6.34 -11.37
C ALA A 31 -0.31 -6.42 -11.90
N LYS A 32 -1.26 -5.77 -11.21
CA LYS A 32 -2.68 -5.67 -11.59
C LYS A 32 -3.02 -4.33 -12.26
N GLY A 33 -2.00 -3.52 -12.58
CA GLY A 33 -2.13 -2.21 -13.21
C GLY A 33 -2.50 -1.08 -12.25
N TRP A 34 -2.38 -1.26 -10.94
CA TRP A 34 -2.65 -0.21 -9.96
C TRP A 34 -1.39 0.60 -9.64
N THR A 35 -1.56 1.88 -9.34
CA THR A 35 -0.50 2.79 -8.91
C THR A 35 -0.82 3.35 -7.53
N VAL A 36 0.21 3.81 -6.79
CA VAL A 36 0.00 4.46 -5.49
C VAL A 36 -0.45 5.90 -5.71
N ALA A 37 -1.64 6.24 -5.22
CA ALA A 37 -2.16 7.61 -5.23
C ALA A 37 -1.74 8.39 -3.97
N GLN A 38 -1.79 7.74 -2.80
CA GLN A 38 -1.45 8.36 -1.53
C GLN A 38 -0.94 7.32 -0.52
N MET A 39 -0.03 7.74 0.36
CA MET A 39 0.41 6.96 1.52
C MET A 39 0.19 7.75 2.81
N VAL A 40 -0.30 7.07 3.84
CA VAL A 40 -0.54 7.62 5.18
C VAL A 40 0.28 6.81 6.19
N ARG A 41 1.40 7.38 6.62
CA ARG A 41 2.22 6.81 7.69
C ARG A 41 1.76 7.37 9.03
N PRO A 42 1.24 6.54 9.96
CA PRO A 42 0.93 7.02 11.30
C PRO A 42 2.21 7.48 12.02
N SER A 43 2.06 8.49 12.88
CA SER A 43 3.16 9.07 13.68
C SER A 43 3.73 8.12 14.74
N VAL A 44 2.98 7.06 15.07
CA VAL A 44 3.35 5.98 15.99
C VAL A 44 3.53 4.70 15.16
N ILE A 45 4.46 3.82 15.57
CA ILE A 45 4.65 2.49 14.95
C ILE A 45 3.29 1.81 14.84
N GLY A 46 2.78 1.68 13.62
CA GLY A 46 1.40 1.29 13.34
C GLY A 46 1.18 0.98 11.87
N PRO A 47 -0.06 0.63 11.47
CA PRO A 47 -0.38 0.25 10.11
C PRO A 47 -0.09 1.36 9.10
N LEU A 48 0.60 1.05 8.01
CA LEU A 48 0.74 2.00 6.89
C LEU A 48 -0.51 1.92 6.01
N GLY A 49 -1.19 3.05 5.83
CA GLY A 49 -2.30 3.16 4.87
C GLY A 49 -1.80 3.49 3.47
N VAL A 50 -2.24 2.77 2.46
CA VAL A 50 -1.92 3.04 1.05
C VAL A 50 -3.19 3.09 0.23
N LEU A 51 -3.43 4.21 -0.45
CA LEU A 51 -4.49 4.36 -1.44
C LEU A 51 -3.93 4.07 -2.82
N PHE A 52 -4.48 3.06 -3.49
CA PHE A 52 -4.18 2.71 -4.86
C PHE A 52 -5.21 3.30 -5.81
N GLU A 53 -4.78 3.67 -7.01
CA GLU A 53 -5.65 4.05 -8.12
C GLU A 53 -5.36 3.24 -9.38
N ARG A 54 -6.37 3.07 -10.22
CA ARG A 54 -6.26 2.44 -11.54
C ARG A 54 -7.31 3.03 -12.49
N GLU A 55 -6.95 3.18 -13.76
CA GLU A 55 -7.91 3.47 -14.82
C GLU A 55 -8.77 2.23 -15.11
N GLU A 56 -10.09 2.37 -15.02
CA GLU A 56 -11.05 1.37 -15.48
C GLU A 56 -11.43 1.69 -16.94
N VAL A 57 -11.07 0.76 -17.83
CA VAL A 57 -11.31 0.78 -19.28
C VAL A 57 -12.61 0.09 -19.60
#